data_AF-A0A382NZK0-F1
#
_entry.id   AF-A0A382NZK0-F1
#
_cell.length_a   1.000
_cell.length_b   1.000
_cell.length_c   1.000
_cell.angle_alpha   90.00
_cell.angle_beta   90.00
_cell.angle_gamma   90.00
#
_symmetry.space_group_name_H-M   'P 1'
#
loop_
_entity.id
_entity.type
_entity.pdbx_description
1 polymer ?
#
loop_
_entity_poly.entity_id
_entity_poly.type
_entity_poly.pdbx_seq_one_letter_code
_entity_poly.pdbx_strand_id
1 'polypeptide(L)'
;MATKDALRVALPVPLRRTFDYKLPSSAAGVVPGCRVQVPLRKRSVVGVVCAARVRTDLSARKLKTVSRVLDQEAVFPEPLFRLLLWAAEYYQHPVGEILHVALPVVLRRGGSLQPARSRHWQITAQGIEALQTLAKRSVVQRRLLESLKAAASDGLGDGDVRFLADRAQPALARLVTRGWVTSTESDDHPLLDAAQGARPRLNDAQSQAVARINASLGRYTSYLLHGVTGAGKTEVYLRSAAEAISRGGQVMVLVPEIALTP
;
A
#
# COMPACT_ATOMS: atom_id res chain seq x y z
N MET A 1 5.71 29.60 -31.19
CA MET A 1 4.64 29.88 -30.22
C MET A 1 4.73 28.88 -29.07
N ALA A 2 4.87 29.37 -27.85
CA ALA A 2 4.86 28.55 -26.63
C ALA A 2 3.50 27.85 -26.47
N THR A 3 3.52 26.60 -26.02
CA THR A 3 2.30 25.80 -25.85
C THR A 3 1.74 26.05 -24.44
N LYS A 4 0.45 26.38 -24.32
CA LYS A 4 -0.17 26.78 -23.04
C LYS A 4 -0.72 25.63 -22.18
N ASP A 5 -0.63 24.37 -22.62
CA ASP A 5 -1.24 23.23 -21.92
C ASP A 5 -0.34 21.98 -21.89
N ALA A 6 0.83 22.10 -21.27
CA ALA A 6 1.71 20.96 -21.02
C ALA A 6 1.55 20.43 -19.58
N LEU A 7 1.91 19.16 -19.40
CA LEU A 7 2.11 18.53 -18.10
C LEU A 7 3.61 18.40 -17.82
N ARG A 8 4.02 18.80 -16.62
CA ARG A 8 5.38 18.57 -16.14
C ARG A 8 5.42 17.28 -15.35
N VAL A 9 6.11 16.28 -15.87
CA VAL A 9 6.10 14.90 -15.36
C VAL A 9 7.49 14.51 -14.85
N ALA A 10 7.56 14.02 -13.62
CA ALA A 10 8.74 13.36 -13.07
C ALA A 10 8.76 11.88 -13.50
N LEU A 11 9.90 11.43 -14.03
CA LEU A 11 10.07 10.07 -14.55
C LEU A 11 11.12 9.30 -13.74
N PRO A 12 10.99 7.96 -13.61
CA PRO A 12 11.94 7.12 -12.86
C PRO A 12 13.24 6.93 -13.66
N VAL A 13 14.02 7.99 -13.75
CA VAL A 13 15.33 8.07 -14.40
C VAL A 13 16.26 8.93 -13.55
N PRO A 14 17.58 8.69 -13.61
CA PRO A 14 18.56 9.39 -12.77
C PRO A 14 18.87 10.78 -13.33
N LEU A 15 17.84 11.59 -13.55
CA LEU A 15 17.94 12.95 -14.05
C LEU A 15 17.21 13.88 -13.10
N ARG A 16 17.93 14.88 -12.57
CA ARG A 16 17.41 15.91 -11.66
C ARG A 16 16.56 16.96 -12.39
N ARG A 17 15.59 16.50 -13.18
CA ARG A 17 14.65 17.33 -13.93
C ARG A 17 13.35 16.59 -14.18
N THR A 18 12.34 17.35 -14.51
CA THR A 18 11.07 16.87 -15.04
C THR A 18 11.05 16.98 -16.57
N PHE A 19 10.02 16.41 -17.18
CA PHE A 19 9.82 16.39 -18.62
C PHE A 19 8.44 16.93 -18.96
N ASP A 20 8.36 17.78 -19.98
CA ASP A 20 7.11 18.34 -20.43
C ASP A 20 6.45 17.42 -21.47
N TYR A 21 5.17 17.13 -21.27
CA TYR A 21 4.34 16.32 -22.18
C TYR A 21 3.06 17.06 -22.55
N LYS A 22 2.54 16.79 -23.75
CA LYS A 22 1.25 17.33 -24.17
C LYS A 22 0.11 16.57 -23.47
N LEU A 23 -0.86 17.31 -22.94
CA LEU A 23 -2.08 16.76 -22.37
C LEU A 23 -2.98 16.17 -23.50
N PRO A 24 -3.50 14.94 -23.36
CA PRO A 24 -4.48 14.40 -24.29
C PRO A 24 -5.82 15.10 -24.07
N SER A 25 -6.60 15.27 -25.14
CA SER A 25 -7.90 15.95 -25.11
C SER A 25 -8.89 15.33 -24.12
N SER A 26 -8.74 14.04 -23.81
CA SER A 26 -9.55 13.29 -22.86
C SER A 26 -9.20 13.51 -21.38
N ALA A 27 -8.17 14.30 -21.07
CA ALA A 27 -7.56 14.37 -19.72
C ALA A 27 -7.71 15.75 -19.03
N ALA A 28 -8.85 16.43 -19.20
CA ALA A 28 -9.02 17.82 -18.77
C ALA A 28 -8.88 18.11 -17.25
N GLY A 29 -8.81 17.07 -16.39
CA GLY A 29 -8.79 17.19 -14.92
C GLY A 29 -7.54 16.67 -14.21
N VAL A 30 -6.43 16.43 -14.92
CA VAL A 30 -5.21 15.91 -14.28
C VAL A 30 -4.62 16.91 -13.28
N VAL A 31 -4.40 16.47 -12.04
CA VAL A 31 -3.79 17.26 -10.97
C VAL A 31 -2.37 16.79 -10.64
N PRO A 32 -1.54 17.64 -10.01
CA PRO A 32 -0.26 17.19 -9.44
C PRO A 32 -0.45 16.00 -8.50
N GLY A 33 0.47 15.05 -8.55
CA GLY A 33 0.38 13.78 -7.82
C GLY A 33 -0.30 12.65 -8.59
N CYS A 34 -1.01 12.90 -9.69
CA CYS A 34 -1.54 11.81 -10.52
C CYS A 34 -0.43 11.07 -11.26
N ARG A 35 -0.58 9.76 -11.45
CA ARG A 35 0.30 8.97 -12.33
C ARG A 35 -0.17 9.05 -13.76
N VAL A 36 0.80 9.11 -14.67
CA VAL A 36 0.58 9.12 -16.11
C VAL A 36 1.54 8.15 -16.79
N GLN A 37 1.05 7.47 -17.82
CA GLN A 37 1.87 6.64 -18.68
C GLN A 37 2.33 7.46 -19.89
N VAL A 38 3.64 7.54 -20.09
CA VAL A 38 4.24 8.39 -21.12
C VAL A 38 5.33 7.66 -21.92
N PRO A 39 5.52 8.04 -23.20
CA PRO A 39 6.61 7.50 -24.00
C PRO A 39 7.95 8.11 -23.58
N LEU A 40 8.95 7.26 -23.37
CA LEU A 40 10.34 7.64 -23.09
C LEU A 40 11.28 6.83 -24.00
N ARG A 41 11.84 7.50 -25.02
CA ARG A 41 12.59 6.84 -26.11
C ARG A 41 11.80 5.68 -26.73
N LYS A 42 12.31 4.44 -26.61
CA LYS A 42 11.72 3.20 -27.18
C LYS A 42 10.76 2.47 -26.23
N ARG A 43 10.56 2.98 -25.01
CA ARG A 43 9.71 2.34 -23.98
C ARG A 43 8.61 3.27 -23.50
N SER A 44 7.62 2.69 -22.83
CA SER A 44 6.59 3.40 -22.08
C SER A 44 6.88 3.28 -20.59
N VAL A 45 6.74 4.38 -19.85
CA VAL A 45 7.03 4.42 -18.40
C VAL A 45 5.91 5.13 -17.65
N VAL A 46 5.75 4.80 -16.37
CA VAL A 46 4.87 5.50 -15.45
C VAL A 46 5.65 6.66 -14.81
N GLY A 47 5.12 7.86 -14.97
CA GLY A 47 5.61 9.08 -14.33
C GLY A 47 4.55 9.66 -13.40
N VAL A 48 4.96 10.63 -12.57
CA VAL A 48 4.07 11.38 -11.68
C VAL A 48 4.03 12.83 -12.13
N VAL A 49 2.84 13.41 -12.21
CA VAL A 49 2.65 14.81 -12.59
C VAL A 49 3.08 15.71 -11.43
N CYS A 50 4.03 16.61 -11.66
CA CYS A 50 4.46 17.60 -10.67
C CYS A 50 3.74 18.94 -10.83
N ALA A 51 3.34 19.28 -12.05
CA ALA A 51 2.56 20.48 -12.34
C ALA A 51 1.70 20.27 -13.58
N ALA A 52 0.46 20.76 -13.52
CA ALA A 52 -0.48 20.74 -14.62
C ALA A 52 -0.59 22.13 -15.29
N ARG A 53 -0.96 22.15 -16.57
CA ARG A 53 -1.18 23.37 -17.37
C ARG A 53 0.00 24.36 -17.32
N VAL A 54 1.21 23.82 -17.47
CA VAL A 54 2.43 24.64 -17.47
C VAL A 54 2.67 25.25 -18.85
N ARG A 55 3.21 26.47 -18.86
CA ARG A 55 3.82 27.05 -20.06
C ARG A 55 5.17 26.37 -20.31
N THR A 56 5.40 26.00 -21.55
CA THR A 56 6.68 25.42 -21.98
C THR A 56 7.22 26.15 -23.20
N ASP A 57 8.53 26.36 -23.21
CA ASP A 57 9.26 26.97 -24.32
C ASP A 57 9.43 25.99 -25.50
N LEU A 58 9.09 24.71 -25.29
CA LEU A 58 9.08 23.71 -26.33
C LEU A 58 7.90 23.92 -27.29
N SER A 59 8.18 23.77 -28.59
CA SER A 59 7.14 23.78 -29.60
C SER A 59 6.25 22.55 -29.48
N ALA A 60 4.95 22.71 -29.77
CA ALA A 60 3.97 21.62 -29.69
C ALA A 60 4.35 20.36 -30.50
N ARG A 61 5.17 20.50 -31.56
CA ARG A 61 5.67 19.38 -32.37
C ARG A 61 6.75 18.54 -31.68
N LYS A 62 7.50 19.12 -30.73
CA LYS A 62 8.55 18.43 -29.96
C LYS A 62 8.01 17.70 -28.74
N LEU A 63 6.84 18.11 -28.25
CA LEU A 63 6.18 17.48 -27.11
C LEU A 63 5.56 16.15 -27.56
N LYS A 64 5.94 15.07 -26.89
CA LYS A 64 5.18 13.83 -26.99
C LYS A 64 3.90 13.96 -26.17
N THR A 65 2.85 13.27 -26.59
CA THR A 65 1.58 13.21 -25.86
C THR A 65 1.66 12.18 -24.73
N VAL A 66 1.04 12.47 -23.59
CA VAL A 66 0.78 11.45 -22.56
C VAL A 66 -0.07 10.33 -23.17
N SER A 67 0.37 9.09 -23.01
CA SER A 67 -0.32 7.92 -23.58
C SER A 67 -1.60 7.59 -22.81
N ARG A 68 -1.54 7.67 -21.47
CA ARG A 68 -2.68 7.37 -20.60
C ARG A 68 -2.56 8.12 -19.28
N VAL A 69 -3.69 8.62 -18.78
CA VAL A 69 -3.82 9.07 -17.39
C VAL A 69 -4.30 7.88 -16.56
N LEU A 70 -3.59 7.58 -15.48
CA LEU A 70 -3.83 6.37 -14.69
C LEU A 70 -4.73 6.63 -13.47
N ASP A 71 -4.72 7.86 -12.96
CA ASP A 71 -5.44 8.24 -11.75
C ASP A 71 -6.32 9.46 -12.01
N GLN A 72 -7.48 9.51 -11.36
CA GLN A 72 -8.36 10.68 -11.33
C GLN A 72 -7.96 11.67 -10.24
N GLU A 73 -7.33 11.18 -9.18
CA GLU A 73 -6.88 11.95 -8.02
C GLU A 73 -5.38 11.74 -7.77
N ALA A 74 -4.79 12.56 -6.91
CA ALA A 74 -3.39 12.41 -6.54
C ALA A 74 -3.15 11.10 -5.78
N VAL A 75 -2.11 10.35 -6.17
CA VAL A 75 -1.74 9.10 -5.48
C VAL A 75 -1.16 9.33 -4.08
N PHE A 76 -0.67 10.55 -3.84
CA PHE A 76 -0.10 10.96 -2.56
C PHE A 76 -1.02 12.00 -1.91
N PRO A 77 -1.25 11.90 -0.59
CA PRO A 77 -1.76 13.03 0.16
C PRO A 77 -0.87 14.26 -0.03
N GLU A 78 -1.46 15.44 -0.11
CA GLU A 78 -0.75 16.69 -0.38
C GLU A 78 0.46 16.93 0.55
N PRO A 79 0.37 16.72 1.89
CA PRO A 79 1.52 16.91 2.78
C PRO A 79 2.68 15.98 2.45
N LEU A 80 2.39 14.72 2.12
CA LEU A 80 3.41 13.74 1.73
C LEU A 80 4.03 14.10 0.38
N PHE A 81 3.22 14.54 -0.59
CA PHE A 81 3.74 14.96 -1.89
C PHE A 81 4.71 16.14 -1.76
N ARG A 82 4.36 17.14 -0.94
CA ARG A 82 5.26 18.27 -0.63
C ARG A 82 6.54 17.82 0.05
N LEU A 83 6.45 16.91 1.04
CA LEU A 83 7.61 16.34 1.71
C LEU A 83 8.56 15.64 0.72
N LEU A 84 8.03 14.86 -0.22
CA LEU A 84 8.82 14.15 -1.23
C LEU A 84 9.51 15.11 -2.20
N LEU A 85 8.82 16.18 -2.61
CA LEU A 85 9.41 17.22 -3.45
C LEU A 85 10.53 17.98 -2.72
N TRP A 86 10.29 18.35 -1.46
CA TRP A 86 11.31 18.95 -0.59
C TRP A 86 12.50 18.02 -0.40
N ALA A 87 12.28 16.73 -0.16
CA ALA A 87 13.36 15.75 0.01
C ALA A 87 14.22 15.63 -1.26
N ALA A 88 13.61 15.72 -2.45
CA ALA A 88 14.34 15.71 -3.71
C ALA A 88 15.28 16.90 -3.87
N GLU A 89 14.82 18.08 -3.46
CA GLU A 89 15.62 19.30 -3.48
C GLU A 89 16.73 19.26 -2.41
N TYR A 90 16.36 18.96 -1.16
CA TYR A 90 17.26 18.96 -0.01
C TYR A 90 18.37 17.92 -0.13
N TYR A 91 18.02 16.67 -0.45
CA TYR A 91 18.99 15.58 -0.64
C TYR A 91 19.57 15.54 -2.05
N GLN A 92 19.21 16.51 -2.91
CA GLN A 92 19.65 16.59 -4.30
C GLN A 92 19.48 15.26 -5.05
N HIS A 93 18.35 14.59 -4.91
CA HIS A 93 18.12 13.32 -5.59
C HIS A 93 17.13 13.52 -6.75
N PRO A 94 17.25 12.80 -7.88
CA PRO A 94 16.26 12.84 -8.95
C PRO A 94 14.83 12.66 -8.42
N VAL A 95 14.00 13.70 -8.60
CA VAL A 95 12.62 13.75 -8.08
C VAL A 95 11.77 12.59 -8.58
N GLY A 96 11.96 12.16 -9.82
CA GLY A 96 11.21 11.05 -10.37
C GLY A 96 11.58 9.69 -9.78
N GLU A 97 12.80 9.52 -9.26
CA GLU A 97 13.17 8.30 -8.52
C GLU A 97 12.60 8.31 -7.10
N ILE A 98 12.63 9.46 -6.41
CA ILE A 98 12.00 9.59 -5.08
C ILE A 98 10.51 9.28 -5.15
N LEU A 99 9.79 9.94 -6.05
CA LEU A 99 8.35 9.72 -6.21
C LEU A 99 8.05 8.27 -6.61
N HIS A 100 8.92 7.65 -7.41
CA HIS A 100 8.73 6.25 -7.81
C HIS A 100 8.97 5.27 -6.64
N VAL A 101 10.01 5.50 -5.82
CA VAL A 101 10.32 4.66 -4.65
C VAL A 101 9.26 4.79 -3.56
N ALA A 102 8.68 5.98 -3.38
CA ALA A 102 7.59 6.21 -2.44
C ALA A 102 6.29 5.45 -2.79
N LEU A 103 6.15 4.94 -4.02
CA LEU A 103 5.00 4.13 -4.43
C LEU A 103 5.20 2.63 -4.15
N PRO A 104 4.12 1.89 -3.82
CA PRO A 104 4.10 0.44 -3.91
C PRO A 104 4.45 -0.08 -5.31
N VAL A 105 5.06 -1.27 -5.40
CA VAL A 105 5.54 -1.86 -6.66
C VAL A 105 4.43 -2.01 -7.72
N VAL A 106 3.21 -2.35 -7.30
CA VAL A 106 2.06 -2.45 -8.21
C VAL A 106 1.75 -1.09 -8.83
N LEU A 107 1.81 -0.02 -8.04
CA LEU A 107 1.54 1.33 -8.52
C LEU A 107 2.66 1.87 -9.41
N ARG A 108 3.92 1.50 -9.14
CA ARG A 108 5.07 1.79 -10.03
C ARG A 108 4.89 1.26 -11.45
N ARG A 109 4.15 0.17 -11.60
CA ARG A 109 3.86 -0.50 -12.88
C ARG A 109 2.53 -0.07 -13.53
N GLY A 110 1.85 0.92 -12.95
CA GLY A 110 0.58 1.43 -13.46
C GLY A 110 -0.63 0.58 -13.09
N GLY A 111 -0.53 -0.24 -12.04
CA GLY A 111 -1.66 -0.96 -11.47
C GLY A 111 -2.67 -0.02 -10.80
N SER A 112 -3.84 -0.58 -10.45
CA SER A 112 -4.96 0.13 -9.85
C SER A 112 -4.64 0.69 -8.45
N LEU A 113 -5.21 1.85 -8.12
CA LEU A 113 -5.23 2.38 -6.75
C LEU A 113 -6.18 1.60 -5.83
N GLN A 114 -7.14 0.90 -6.41
CA GLN A 114 -8.05 0.09 -5.61
C GLN A 114 -7.29 -1.11 -5.03
N PRO A 115 -7.41 -1.36 -3.71
CA PRO A 115 -6.79 -2.51 -3.10
C PRO A 115 -7.30 -3.78 -3.77
N ALA A 116 -6.42 -4.77 -3.89
CA ALA A 116 -6.87 -6.09 -4.28
C ALA A 116 -7.77 -6.62 -3.16
N ARG A 117 -9.01 -6.96 -3.50
CA ARG A 117 -9.91 -7.59 -2.55
C ARG A 117 -9.35 -8.95 -2.15
N SER A 118 -9.38 -9.23 -0.86
CA SER A 118 -9.00 -10.54 -0.34
C SER A 118 -9.99 -11.57 -0.85
N ARG A 119 -9.51 -12.77 -1.18
CA ARG A 119 -10.39 -13.89 -1.52
C ARG A 119 -10.54 -14.80 -0.32
N HIS A 120 -11.79 -15.15 -0.01
CA HIS A 120 -12.12 -16.27 0.85
C HIS A 120 -12.45 -17.48 0.00
N TRP A 121 -11.70 -18.54 0.22
CA TRP A 121 -11.84 -19.81 -0.48
C TRP A 121 -12.75 -20.72 0.33
N GLN A 122 -13.71 -21.35 -0.33
CA GLN A 122 -14.64 -22.28 0.27
C GLN A 122 -14.71 -23.57 -0.55
N ILE A 123 -14.82 -24.71 0.14
CA ILE A 123 -15.05 -25.99 -0.51
C ILE A 123 -16.50 -26.06 -1.01
N THR A 124 -16.69 -26.56 -2.23
CA THR A 124 -18.04 -26.78 -2.77
C THR A 124 -18.56 -28.16 -2.36
N ALA A 125 -19.86 -28.43 -2.55
CA ALA A 125 -20.42 -29.77 -2.35
C ALA A 125 -19.67 -30.83 -3.18
N GLN A 126 -19.34 -30.52 -4.44
CA GLN A 126 -18.53 -31.38 -5.31
C GLN A 126 -17.12 -31.62 -4.76
N GLY A 127 -16.51 -30.60 -4.14
CA GLY A 127 -15.22 -30.74 -3.47
C GLY A 127 -15.27 -31.67 -2.26
N ILE A 128 -16.36 -31.64 -1.49
CA ILE A 128 -16.57 -32.52 -0.32
C ILE A 128 -16.69 -33.98 -0.78
N GLU A 129 -17.43 -34.25 -1.86
CA GLU A 129 -17.55 -35.58 -2.45
C GLU A 129 -16.21 -36.06 -3.03
N ALA A 130 -15.53 -35.22 -3.79
CA ALA A 130 -14.23 -35.53 -4.38
C ALA A 130 -13.18 -35.87 -3.31
N LEU A 131 -13.24 -35.24 -2.13
CA LEU A 131 -12.32 -35.51 -1.02
C LEU A 131 -12.42 -36.97 -0.50
N GLN A 132 -13.60 -37.60 -0.62
CA GLN A 132 -13.80 -38.99 -0.18
C GLN A 132 -13.08 -39.98 -1.11
N THR A 133 -13.04 -39.69 -2.42
CA THR A 133 -12.48 -40.57 -3.45
C THR A 133 -11.05 -40.18 -3.86
N LEU A 134 -10.55 -39.03 -3.40
CA LEU A 134 -9.25 -38.51 -3.76
C LEU A 134 -8.11 -39.46 -3.34
N ALA A 135 -7.26 -39.84 -4.29
CA ALA A 135 -6.14 -40.73 -4.04
C ALA A 135 -5.21 -40.20 -2.93
N LYS A 136 -4.80 -41.09 -2.01
CA LYS A 136 -3.94 -40.76 -0.84
C LYS A 136 -2.62 -40.07 -1.21
N ARG A 137 -2.11 -40.28 -2.42
CA ARG A 137 -0.91 -39.61 -2.96
C ARG A 137 -1.08 -38.11 -3.25
N SER A 138 -2.32 -37.61 -3.29
CA SER A 138 -2.66 -36.21 -3.61
C SER A 138 -2.57 -35.31 -2.37
N VAL A 139 -1.44 -35.38 -1.66
CA VAL A 139 -1.28 -34.88 -0.28
C VAL A 139 -1.66 -33.40 -0.15
N VAL A 140 -1.19 -32.55 -1.07
CA VAL A 140 -1.46 -31.10 -1.02
C VAL A 140 -2.93 -30.78 -1.32
N GLN A 141 -3.52 -31.40 -2.35
CA GLN A 141 -4.95 -31.18 -2.66
C GLN A 141 -5.85 -31.67 -1.52
N ARG A 142 -5.51 -32.81 -0.92
CA ARG A 142 -6.27 -33.37 0.19
C ARG A 142 -6.22 -32.45 1.41
N ARG A 143 -5.02 -32.00 1.79
CA ARG A 143 -4.83 -31.05 2.91
C ARG A 143 -5.60 -29.74 2.70
N LEU A 144 -5.59 -29.20 1.47
CA LEU A 144 -6.37 -28.01 1.12
C LEU A 144 -7.87 -28.23 1.32
N LEU A 145 -8.43 -29.30 0.74
CA LEU A 145 -9.86 -29.59 0.86
C LEU A 145 -10.27 -29.91 2.31
N GLU A 146 -9.44 -30.63 3.07
CA GLU A 146 -9.68 -30.90 4.50
C GLU A 146 -9.69 -29.62 5.32
N SER A 147 -8.75 -28.71 5.07
CA SER A 147 -8.67 -27.41 5.76
C SER A 147 -9.85 -26.51 5.40
N LEU A 148 -10.21 -26.43 4.11
CA LEU A 148 -11.38 -25.67 3.66
C LEU A 148 -12.69 -26.25 4.18
N LYS A 149 -12.79 -27.58 4.30
CA LYS A 149 -13.94 -28.24 4.92
C LYS A 149 -14.04 -27.94 6.41
N ALA A 150 -12.91 -27.93 7.12
CA ALA A 150 -12.86 -27.59 8.55
C ALA A 150 -13.25 -26.12 8.81
N ALA A 151 -12.89 -25.22 7.89
CA ALA A 151 -13.24 -23.80 7.96
C ALA A 151 -14.71 -23.51 7.58
N ALA A 152 -15.46 -24.51 7.08
CA ALA A 152 -16.89 -24.42 6.78
C ALA A 152 -17.28 -23.15 5.98
N SER A 153 -18.29 -22.41 6.44
CA SER A 153 -18.78 -21.19 5.81
C SER A 153 -17.82 -20.00 5.94
N ASP A 154 -16.91 -20.02 6.90
CA ASP A 154 -15.96 -18.92 7.10
C ASP A 154 -14.86 -18.97 6.03
N GLY A 155 -14.53 -20.18 5.54
CA GLY A 155 -13.55 -20.39 4.49
C GLY A 155 -12.14 -20.03 4.94
N LEU A 156 -11.22 -19.91 3.99
CA LEU A 156 -9.82 -19.55 4.27
C LEU A 156 -9.38 -18.39 3.38
N GLY A 157 -8.64 -17.43 3.95
CA GLY A 157 -8.05 -16.33 3.20
C GLY A 157 -6.87 -16.78 2.33
N ASP A 158 -6.50 -15.95 1.34
CA ASP A 158 -5.32 -16.19 0.48
C ASP A 158 -4.02 -16.42 1.27
N GLY A 159 -3.88 -15.72 2.41
CA GLY A 159 -2.75 -15.87 3.32
C GLY A 159 -2.72 -17.27 3.94
N ASP A 160 -3.81 -17.68 4.58
CA ASP A 160 -3.91 -18.98 5.26
C ASP A 160 -3.66 -20.13 4.30
N VAL A 161 -4.27 -20.07 3.11
CA VAL A 161 -4.08 -21.09 2.07
C VAL A 161 -2.61 -21.22 1.67
N ARG A 162 -1.87 -20.11 1.60
CA ARG A 162 -0.44 -20.13 1.28
C ARG A 162 0.40 -20.82 2.36
N PHE A 163 0.01 -20.73 3.64
CA PHE A 163 0.70 -21.37 4.76
C PHE A 163 0.33 -22.83 4.95
N LEU A 164 -0.73 -23.33 4.32
CA LEU A 164 -1.15 -24.72 4.45
C LEU A 164 -0.13 -25.71 3.85
N ALA A 165 0.52 -25.40 2.74
CA ALA A 165 1.48 -26.31 2.12
C ALA A 165 2.37 -25.64 1.06
N ASP A 166 3.55 -26.23 0.84
CA ASP A 166 4.33 -25.95 -0.36
C ASP A 166 3.50 -26.29 -1.61
N ARG A 167 3.52 -25.37 -2.59
CA ARG A 167 2.71 -25.47 -3.82
C ARG A 167 1.19 -25.49 -3.59
N ALA A 168 0.70 -24.96 -2.47
CA ALA A 168 -0.73 -24.76 -2.23
C ALA A 168 -1.42 -23.95 -3.33
N GLN A 169 -0.82 -22.85 -3.79
CA GLN A 169 -1.41 -21.95 -4.79
C GLN A 169 -1.66 -22.63 -6.17
N PRO A 170 -0.69 -23.32 -6.79
CA PRO A 170 -0.96 -24.10 -8.00
C PRO A 170 -1.98 -25.23 -7.81
N ALA A 171 -2.02 -25.86 -6.63
CA ALA A 171 -3.00 -26.89 -6.32
C ALA A 171 -4.41 -26.30 -6.20
N LEU A 172 -4.56 -25.17 -5.50
CA LEU A 172 -5.80 -24.42 -5.37
C LEU A 172 -6.37 -24.04 -6.73
N ALA A 173 -5.54 -23.48 -7.63
CA ALA A 173 -5.97 -23.13 -8.98
C ALA A 173 -6.60 -24.34 -9.73
N ARG A 174 -6.00 -25.53 -9.60
CA ARG A 174 -6.56 -26.76 -10.19
C ARG A 174 -7.87 -27.19 -9.55
N LEU A 175 -8.01 -27.02 -8.23
CA LEU A 175 -9.25 -27.33 -7.50
C LEU A 175 -10.39 -26.40 -7.93
N VAL A 176 -10.08 -25.12 -8.14
CA VAL A 176 -11.02 -24.12 -8.68
C VAL A 176 -11.45 -24.49 -10.09
N THR A 177 -10.51 -24.83 -10.98
CA THR A 177 -10.84 -25.25 -12.35
C THR A 177 -11.73 -26.51 -12.37
N ARG A 178 -11.62 -27.38 -11.37
CA ARG A 178 -12.47 -28.57 -11.21
C ARG A 178 -13.82 -28.29 -10.55
N GLY A 179 -14.09 -27.06 -10.13
CA GLY A 179 -15.31 -26.68 -9.40
C GLY A 179 -15.36 -27.21 -7.96
N TRP A 180 -14.24 -27.70 -7.41
CA TRP A 180 -14.18 -28.27 -6.05
C TRP A 180 -14.01 -27.20 -4.97
N VAL A 181 -13.53 -26.02 -5.38
CA VAL A 181 -13.33 -24.85 -4.52
C VAL A 181 -13.87 -23.64 -5.27
N THR A 182 -14.54 -22.75 -4.55
CA THR A 182 -14.97 -21.45 -5.05
C THR A 182 -14.31 -20.33 -4.24
N SER A 183 -14.33 -19.11 -4.77
CA SER A 183 -13.89 -17.92 -4.05
C SER A 183 -15.00 -16.88 -4.00
N THR A 184 -15.13 -16.23 -2.86
CA THR A 184 -15.84 -14.96 -2.71
C THR A 184 -14.81 -13.85 -2.48
N GLU A 185 -15.04 -12.69 -3.07
CA GLU A 185 -14.29 -11.49 -2.70
C GLU A 185 -14.82 -11.02 -1.34
N SER A 186 -13.92 -10.72 -0.41
CA SER A 186 -14.24 -10.07 0.85
C SER A 186 -13.47 -8.78 1.00
N ASP A 187 -14.14 -7.79 1.58
CA ASP A 187 -13.53 -6.55 2.07
C ASP A 187 -12.98 -6.72 3.50
N ASP A 188 -13.02 -7.95 4.05
CA ASP A 188 -12.39 -8.28 5.32
C ASP A 188 -10.89 -8.05 5.22
N HIS A 189 -10.47 -6.92 5.77
CA HIS A 189 -9.12 -6.82 6.28
C HIS A 189 -9.08 -7.66 7.56
N PRO A 190 -8.06 -8.51 7.75
CA PRO A 190 -7.78 -9.07 9.06
C PRO A 190 -7.43 -7.90 9.97
N LEU A 191 -8.45 -7.27 10.54
CA LEU A 191 -8.30 -6.48 11.75
C LEU A 191 -7.77 -7.48 12.74
N LEU A 192 -6.49 -7.34 13.08
CA LEU A 192 -5.92 -8.05 14.21
C LEU A 192 -6.86 -7.79 15.36
N ASP A 193 -7.56 -8.83 15.84
CA ASP A 193 -8.31 -8.75 17.08
C ASP A 193 -7.36 -8.15 18.10
N ALA A 194 -7.64 -6.91 18.52
CA ALA A 194 -6.75 -6.18 19.39
C ALA A 194 -6.56 -7.04 20.63
N ALA A 195 -5.31 -7.45 20.90
CA ALA A 195 -5.00 -8.34 22.00
C ALA A 195 -5.69 -7.84 23.28
N GLN A 196 -6.72 -8.58 23.73
CA GLN A 196 -7.46 -8.28 24.94
C GLN A 196 -6.64 -8.78 26.15
N GLY A 197 -5.50 -8.13 26.39
CA GLY A 197 -4.62 -8.39 27.52
C GLY A 197 -4.79 -7.36 28.64
N ALA A 198 -4.54 -7.77 29.88
CA ALA A 198 -4.44 -6.85 31.00
C ALA A 198 -3.30 -5.85 30.76
N ARG A 199 -3.64 -4.56 30.68
CA ARG A 199 -2.63 -3.51 30.44
C ARG A 199 -1.90 -3.17 31.74
N PRO A 200 -0.56 -3.06 31.75
CA PRO A 200 0.19 -2.65 32.93
C PRO A 200 -0.27 -1.29 33.47
N ARG A 201 -0.20 -1.10 34.80
CA ARG A 201 -0.44 0.23 35.39
C ARG A 201 0.74 1.15 35.10
N LEU A 202 0.45 2.38 34.69
CA LEU A 202 1.46 3.40 34.52
C LEU A 202 1.96 3.87 35.88
N ASN A 203 3.25 4.18 35.97
CA ASN A 203 3.78 4.99 37.08
C ASN A 203 3.53 6.49 36.83
N ASP A 204 3.90 7.32 37.80
CA ASP A 204 3.65 8.78 37.73
C ASP A 204 4.36 9.45 36.55
N ALA A 205 5.61 9.09 36.29
CA ALA A 205 6.40 9.67 35.20
C ALA A 205 5.79 9.32 33.82
N GLN A 206 5.36 8.07 33.63
CA GLN A 206 4.68 7.63 32.42
C GLN A 206 3.32 8.31 32.26
N SER A 207 2.54 8.42 33.34
CA SER A 207 1.24 9.07 33.34
C SER A 207 1.34 10.54 32.94
N GLN A 208 2.33 11.25 33.48
CA GLN A 208 2.62 12.64 33.10
C GLN A 208 3.05 12.77 31.64
N ALA A 209 3.89 11.85 31.14
CA ALA A 209 4.32 11.85 29.74
C ALA A 209 3.12 11.64 28.79
N VAL A 210 2.27 10.65 29.09
CA VAL A 210 1.04 10.37 28.33
C VAL A 210 0.11 11.59 28.35
N ALA A 211 -0.12 12.20 29.51
CA ALA A 211 -0.99 13.38 29.63
C ALA A 211 -0.49 14.55 28.76
N ARG A 212 0.82 14.82 28.76
CA ARG A 212 1.43 15.88 27.92
C ARG A 212 1.27 15.61 26.42
N ILE A 213 1.54 14.38 25.99
CA ILE A 213 1.37 13.97 24.59
C ILE A 213 -0.10 14.11 24.17
N ASN A 214 -1.02 13.56 24.98
CA ASN A 214 -2.46 13.57 24.68
C ASN A 214 -3.04 14.98 24.62
N ALA A 215 -2.55 15.90 25.46
CA ALA A 215 -2.96 17.32 25.45
C ALA A 215 -2.53 18.08 24.18
N SER A 216 -1.61 17.52 23.39
CA SER A 216 -1.15 18.07 22.11
C SER A 216 -1.69 17.36 20.87
N LEU A 217 -2.52 16.32 21.02
CA LEU A 217 -3.15 15.67 19.88
C LEU A 217 -4.00 16.68 19.08
N GLY A 218 -3.83 16.68 17.76
CA GLY A 218 -4.46 17.64 16.85
C GLY A 218 -3.58 18.85 16.49
N ARG A 219 -2.41 19.02 17.12
CA ARG A 219 -1.39 20.00 16.72
C ARG A 219 -0.03 19.34 16.55
N TYR A 220 0.83 19.95 15.73
CA TYR A 220 2.21 19.49 15.59
C TYR A 220 2.98 19.76 16.89
N THR A 221 3.61 18.74 17.47
CA THR A 221 4.53 18.87 18.60
C THR A 221 5.55 17.73 18.55
N SER A 222 6.81 18.03 18.81
CA SER A 222 7.89 17.04 18.90
C SER A 222 8.31 16.81 20.34
N TYR A 223 8.41 15.55 20.75
CA TYR A 223 8.87 15.17 22.09
C TYR A 223 10.07 14.23 22.00
N LEU A 224 11.02 14.39 22.93
CA LEU A 224 12.02 13.37 23.23
C LEU A 224 11.58 12.62 24.49
N LEU A 225 11.18 11.35 24.33
CA LEU A 225 10.91 10.48 25.48
C LEU A 225 12.20 9.76 25.89
N HIS A 226 12.93 10.36 26.84
CA HIS A 226 14.19 9.82 27.33
C HIS A 226 13.99 8.84 28.50
N GLY A 227 14.65 7.69 28.43
CA GLY A 227 14.66 6.69 29.49
C GLY A 227 15.46 5.45 29.09
N VAL A 228 16.01 4.74 30.06
CA VAL A 228 16.77 3.50 29.83
C VAL A 228 15.86 2.37 29.30
N THR A 229 16.47 1.29 28.81
CA THR A 229 15.74 0.05 28.49
C THR A 229 15.02 -0.47 29.73
N GLY A 230 13.80 -0.98 29.59
CA GLY A 230 12.99 -1.44 30.74
C GLY A 230 12.23 -0.33 31.49
N ALA A 231 12.49 0.96 31.23
CA ALA A 231 11.75 2.08 31.85
C ALA A 231 10.27 2.20 31.40
N GLY A 232 9.80 1.33 30.51
CA GLY A 232 8.43 1.31 30.02
C GLY A 232 8.07 2.40 29.01
N LYS A 233 9.04 2.89 28.22
CA LYS A 233 8.79 3.84 27.10
C LYS A 233 7.72 3.32 26.13
N THR A 234 7.77 2.01 25.84
CA THR A 234 6.80 1.34 24.96
C THR A 234 5.37 1.53 25.45
N GLU A 235 5.13 1.47 26.76
CA GLU A 235 3.79 1.65 27.33
C GLU A 235 3.29 3.09 27.11
N VAL A 236 4.16 4.10 27.23
CA VAL A 236 3.82 5.50 26.90
C VAL A 236 3.42 5.64 25.43
N TYR A 237 4.15 4.98 24.50
CA TYR A 237 3.81 4.99 23.07
C TYR A 237 2.45 4.35 22.82
N LEU A 238 2.21 3.16 23.37
CA LEU A 238 0.96 2.42 23.18
C LEU A 238 -0.25 3.16 23.76
N ARG A 239 -0.11 3.82 24.91
CA ARG A 239 -1.18 4.64 25.51
C ARG A 239 -1.53 5.85 24.67
N SER A 240 -0.51 6.57 24.20
CA SER A 240 -0.71 7.75 23.36
C SER A 240 -1.26 7.36 21.98
N ALA A 241 -0.83 6.22 21.44
CA ALA A 241 -1.35 5.66 20.20
C ALA A 241 -2.82 5.25 20.33
N ALA A 242 -3.18 4.56 21.42
CA ALA A 242 -4.55 4.16 21.70
C ALA A 242 -5.49 5.38 21.81
N GLU A 243 -5.05 6.47 22.44
CA GLU A 243 -5.80 7.73 22.51
C GLU A 243 -5.96 8.38 21.13
N ALA A 244 -4.91 8.40 20.31
CA ALA A 244 -5.01 8.94 18.95
C ALA A 244 -6.03 8.14 18.11
N ILE A 245 -6.03 6.81 18.25
CA ILE A 245 -6.97 5.91 17.56
C ILE A 245 -8.39 6.08 18.10
N SER A 246 -8.58 6.22 19.42
CA SER A 246 -9.92 6.43 20.00
C SER A 246 -10.56 7.75 19.57
N ARG A 247 -9.76 8.72 19.12
CA ARG A 247 -10.21 9.96 18.49
C ARG A 247 -10.44 9.85 16.97
N GLY A 248 -10.40 8.65 16.41
CA GLY A 248 -10.55 8.39 14.97
C GLY A 248 -9.29 8.63 14.13
N GLY A 249 -8.13 8.82 14.78
CA GLY A 249 -6.85 8.99 14.10
C GLY A 249 -6.18 7.67 13.72
N GLN A 250 -5.06 7.77 13.02
CA GLN A 250 -4.17 6.65 12.70
C GLN A 250 -2.77 6.90 13.30
N VAL A 251 -2.03 5.83 13.55
CA VAL A 251 -0.69 5.91 14.17
C VAL A 251 0.32 5.18 13.30
N MET A 252 1.46 5.83 13.05
CA MET A 252 2.62 5.23 12.40
C MET A 252 3.73 5.05 13.43
N VAL A 253 4.11 3.80 13.69
CA VAL A 253 5.25 3.45 14.55
C VAL A 253 6.40 2.99 13.66
N LEU A 254 7.52 3.72 13.70
CA LEU A 254 8.73 3.36 12.96
C LEU A 254 9.71 2.69 13.91
N VAL A 255 10.19 1.51 13.53
CA VAL A 255 11.18 0.73 14.28
C VAL A 255 12.38 0.43 13.39
N PRO A 256 13.57 0.17 13.98
CA PRO A 256 14.71 -0.35 13.23
C PRO A 256 14.37 -1.67 12.54
N GLU A 257 14.96 -1.93 11.37
CA GLU A 257 14.75 -3.18 10.62
C GLU A 257 15.01 -4.43 11.47
N ILE A 258 16.09 -4.43 12.26
CA ILE A 258 16.47 -5.53 13.16
C ILE A 258 15.42 -5.88 14.22
N ALA A 259 14.47 -4.99 14.50
CA ALA A 259 13.41 -5.24 15.47
C ALA A 259 12.19 -5.97 14.87
N LEU A 260 12.13 -6.11 13.54
CA LEU A 260 11.05 -6.77 12.81
C LEU A 260 11.42 -8.17 12.29
N THR A 261 12.67 -8.57 12.43
CA THR A 261 13.14 -9.92 12.11
C THR A 261 12.91 -10.80 13.34
N PRO A 262 12.11 -11.89 13.25
CA PRO A 262 11.83 -12.78 14.37
C PRO A 262 13.06 -13.56 14.84
#